data_AF-A0A1H3JYR3-F1
#
_entry.id   AF-A0A1H3JYR3-F1
#
_cell.length_a   1.000
_cell.length_b   1.000
_cell.length_c   1.000
_cell.angle_alpha   90.00
_cell.angle_beta   90.00
_cell.angle_gamma   90.00
#
_symmetry.space_group_name_H-M   'P 1'
#
loop_
_entity.id
_entity.type
_entity.pdbx_description
1 polymer ?
#
loop_
_entity_poly.entity_id
_entity_poly.type
_entity_poly.pdbx_seq_one_letter_code
_entity_poly.pdbx_strand_id
1 'polypeptide(L)'
;MEVGSNLLDQGYYTVVIESAFVAIERTIQFQLIHDGAMSAAEVISSHRRLYQRGAEIGLYDNALGDDLADLWNRNRTKTYYRLGIATKEQAESMYRVADDIHRDLVDMTGVSHECHCRG
;
A
#
# COMPACT_ATOMS: atom_id res chain seq x y z
N MET A 1 6.30 9.87 2.24
CA MET A 1 6.67 8.75 3.13
C MET A 1 7.57 9.11 4.31
N GLU A 2 7.94 10.38 4.50
CA GLU A 2 8.85 10.82 5.57
C GLU A 2 8.44 10.38 6.99
N VAL A 3 7.14 10.36 7.28
CA VAL A 3 6.59 9.86 8.56
C VAL A 3 6.94 8.37 8.80
N GLY A 4 6.94 7.55 7.75
CA GLY A 4 7.31 6.13 7.84
C GLY A 4 8.77 5.93 8.21
N SER A 5 9.67 6.76 7.67
CA SER A 5 11.10 6.74 8.00
C SER A 5 11.34 7.11 9.47
N ASN A 6 10.65 8.12 9.98
CA ASN A 6 10.81 8.55 11.38
C ASN A 6 10.35 7.48 12.39
N LEU A 7 9.26 6.77 12.09
CA LEU A 7 8.76 5.66 12.92
C LEU A 7 9.69 4.45 12.88
N LEU A 8 10.32 4.19 11.72
CA LEU A 8 11.31 3.14 11.54
C LEU A 8 12.54 3.39 12.41
N ASP A 9 13.06 4.61 12.40
CA ASP A 9 14.25 5.00 13.19
C ASP A 9 13.99 4.90 14.70
N GLN A 10 12.75 5.11 15.14
CA GLN A 10 12.33 5.00 16.54
C GLN A 10 11.97 3.57 16.98
N GLY A 11 12.04 2.58 16.07
CA GLY A 11 11.79 1.18 16.42
C GLY A 11 10.31 0.77 16.45
N TYR A 12 9.40 1.59 15.94
CA TYR A 12 7.96 1.28 15.86
C TYR A 12 7.64 0.36 14.67
N TYR A 13 8.34 -0.78 14.57
CA TYR A 13 8.34 -1.64 13.39
C TYR A 13 6.96 -2.17 12.99
N THR A 14 6.13 -2.58 13.96
CA THR A 14 4.76 -3.02 13.65
C THR A 14 3.94 -1.89 13.01
N VAL A 15 4.08 -0.66 13.53
CA VAL A 15 3.36 0.51 13.01
C VAL A 15 3.83 0.85 11.61
N VAL A 16 5.14 0.74 11.33
CA VAL A 16 5.69 0.93 9.98
C VAL A 16 5.09 -0.09 9.01
N ILE A 17 5.04 -1.37 9.38
CA ILE A 17 4.46 -2.43 8.55
C ILE A 17 2.96 -2.17 8.27
N GLU A 18 2.18 -1.85 9.30
CA GLU A 18 0.76 -1.55 9.14
C GLU A 18 0.53 -0.32 8.27
N SER A 19 1.34 0.72 8.45
CA SER A 19 1.28 1.95 7.64
C SER A 19 1.66 1.69 6.19
N ALA A 20 2.62 0.80 5.93
CA ALA A 20 3.02 0.40 4.58
C ALA A 20 1.87 -0.28 3.82
N PHE A 21 1.14 -1.21 4.45
CA PHE A 21 -0.06 -1.80 3.83
C PHE A 21 -1.11 -0.74 3.51
N VAL A 22 -1.38 0.18 4.44
CA VAL A 22 -2.33 1.28 4.20
C VAL A 22 -1.87 2.14 3.01
N ALA A 23 -0.58 2.46 2.91
CA ALA A 23 -0.05 3.26 1.81
C ALA A 23 -0.21 2.56 0.44
N ILE A 24 0.08 1.25 0.37
CA ILE A 24 -0.14 0.44 -0.82
C ILE A 24 -1.61 0.45 -1.22
N GLU A 25 -2.51 0.18 -0.27
CA GLU A 25 -3.95 0.11 -0.51
C GLU A 25 -4.52 1.45 -0.97
N ARG A 26 -4.08 2.57 -0.37
CA ARG A 26 -4.52 3.90 -0.79
C ARG A 26 -3.96 4.31 -2.15
N THR A 27 -2.76 3.86 -2.51
CA THR A 27 -2.21 4.05 -3.86
C THR A 27 -3.07 3.33 -4.90
N ILE A 28 -3.37 2.06 -4.68
CA ILE A 28 -4.21 1.26 -5.58
C ILE A 28 -5.60 1.86 -5.69
N GLN A 29 -6.20 2.23 -4.55
CA GLN A 29 -7.52 2.86 -4.55
C GLN A 29 -7.54 4.20 -5.28
N PHE A 30 -6.52 5.03 -5.08
CA PHE A 30 -6.37 6.29 -5.82
C PHE A 30 -6.37 6.01 -7.33
N GLN A 31 -5.57 5.04 -7.77
CA GLN A 31 -5.47 4.68 -9.18
C GLN A 31 -6.79 4.16 -9.76
N LEU A 32 -7.47 3.28 -9.03
CA LEU A 32 -8.79 2.78 -9.41
C LEU A 32 -9.82 3.92 -9.58
N ILE A 33 -9.77 4.92 -8.70
CA ILE A 33 -10.68 6.09 -8.78
C ILE A 33 -10.28 6.99 -9.95
N HIS A 34 -8.99 7.28 -10.09
CA HIS A 34 -8.43 8.12 -11.14
C HIS A 34 -8.79 7.58 -12.53
N ASP A 35 -8.68 6.27 -12.73
CA ASP A 35 -8.97 5.62 -14.02
C ASP A 35 -10.47 5.36 -14.24
N GLY A 36 -11.33 5.81 -13.31
CA GLY A 36 -12.79 5.62 -13.38
C GLY A 36 -13.27 4.19 -13.13
N ALA A 37 -12.39 3.29 -12.70
CA ALA A 37 -12.69 1.89 -12.38
C ALA A 37 -13.38 1.70 -11.02
N MET A 38 -13.37 2.74 -10.17
CA MET A 38 -14.00 2.76 -8.85
C MET A 38 -14.58 4.15 -8.56
N SER A 39 -15.77 4.20 -7.95
CA SER A 39 -16.31 5.47 -7.46
C SER A 39 -15.61 5.91 -6.18
N ALA A 40 -15.39 7.21 -6.00
CA ALA A 40 -14.85 7.76 -4.75
C ALA A 40 -15.74 7.47 -3.52
N ALA A 41 -17.04 7.21 -3.72
CA ALA A 41 -17.97 6.84 -2.67
C ALA A 41 -18.07 5.31 -2.46
N GLU A 42 -17.43 4.51 -3.31
CA GLU A 42 -17.44 3.05 -3.18
C GLU A 42 -16.61 2.61 -1.96
N VAL A 43 -17.20 1.73 -1.15
CA VAL A 43 -16.53 1.15 0.02
C VAL A 43 -16.05 -0.26 -0.32
N ILE A 44 -14.73 -0.46 -0.40
CA ILE A 44 -14.13 -1.78 -0.47
C ILE A 44 -13.74 -2.19 0.95
N SER A 45 -14.50 -3.11 1.55
CA SER A 45 -14.30 -3.59 2.92
C SER A 45 -13.34 -4.79 3.02
N SER A 46 -12.73 -5.20 1.91
CA SER A 46 -11.83 -6.36 1.84
C SER A 46 -10.54 -6.01 1.13
N HIS A 47 -9.43 -6.11 1.86
CA HIS A 47 -8.07 -5.90 1.34
C HIS A 47 -7.78 -6.80 0.13
N ARG A 48 -8.16 -8.09 0.21
CA ARG A 48 -8.03 -9.03 -0.91
C ARG A 48 -8.81 -8.56 -2.14
N ARG A 49 -10.04 -8.07 -1.97
CA ARG A 49 -10.85 -7.59 -3.09
C ARG A 49 -10.27 -6.32 -3.71
N LEU A 50 -9.65 -5.45 -2.92
CA LEU A 50 -8.93 -4.28 -3.43
C LEU A 50 -7.74 -4.71 -4.30
N TYR A 51 -6.90 -5.63 -3.81
CA TYR A 51 -5.75 -6.12 -4.56
C TYR A 51 -6.15 -6.83 -5.86
N GLN A 52 -7.17 -7.70 -5.81
CA GLN A 52 -7.71 -8.39 -6.97
C GLN A 52 -8.22 -7.39 -8.02
N ARG A 53 -8.94 -6.34 -7.60
CA ARG A 53 -9.50 -5.35 -8.53
C ARG A 53 -8.41 -4.55 -9.24
N GLY A 54 -7.31 -4.22 -8.55
CA GLY A 54 -6.16 -3.58 -9.20
C GLY A 54 -5.56 -4.46 -10.31
N ALA A 55 -5.50 -5.78 -10.09
CA ALA A 55 -5.04 -6.71 -11.13
C ALA A 55 -6.05 -6.86 -12.28
N GLU A 56 -7.35 -6.91 -11.99
CA GLU A 56 -8.43 -7.03 -12.99
C GLU A 56 -8.42 -5.89 -14.03
N ILE A 57 -8.00 -4.68 -13.62
CA ILE A 57 -7.89 -3.53 -14.53
C ILE A 57 -6.48 -3.31 -15.08
N GLY A 58 -5.54 -4.20 -14.75
CA GLY A 58 -4.18 -4.18 -15.29
C GLY A 58 -3.21 -3.19 -14.63
N LEU A 59 -3.44 -2.76 -13.39
CA LEU A 59 -2.44 -1.97 -12.64
C LEU A 59 -1.16 -2.77 -12.39
N TYR A 60 -1.32 -4.07 -12.23
CA TYR A 60 -0.28 -5.07 -12.08
C TYR A 60 -0.86 -6.44 -12.44
N ASP A 61 -0.04 -7.49 -12.50
CA ASP A 61 -0.52 -8.83 -12.81
C ASP A 61 -1.22 -9.52 -11.63
N ASN A 62 -1.95 -10.61 -11.91
CA ASN A 62 -2.67 -11.35 -10.87
C ASN A 62 -1.72 -11.94 -9.81
N ALA A 63 -0.48 -12.29 -10.18
CA ALA A 63 0.48 -12.88 -9.27
C ALA A 63 0.85 -11.88 -8.16
N LEU A 64 1.13 -10.62 -8.51
CA LEU A 64 1.39 -9.57 -7.53
C LEU A 64 0.17 -9.31 -6.64
N GLY A 65 -1.04 -9.31 -7.21
CA GLY A 65 -2.28 -9.15 -6.44
C GLY A 65 -2.48 -10.24 -5.39
N ASP A 66 -2.20 -11.50 -5.75
CA ASP A 66 -2.27 -12.64 -4.83
C ASP A 66 -1.18 -12.57 -3.76
N ASP A 67 0.05 -12.22 -4.13
CA ASP A 67 1.17 -12.06 -3.20
C ASP A 67 0.90 -10.98 -2.15
N LEU A 68 0.31 -9.85 -2.54
CA LEU A 68 -0.09 -8.78 -1.62
C LEU A 68 -1.18 -9.26 -0.64
N ALA A 69 -2.18 -9.98 -1.14
CA ALA A 69 -3.25 -10.52 -0.30
C ALA A 69 -2.71 -11.54 0.72
N ASP A 70 -1.78 -12.39 0.33
CA ASP A 70 -1.16 -13.38 1.20
C ASP A 70 -0.17 -12.77 2.18
N LEU A 71 0.58 -11.75 1.77
CA LEU A 71 1.43 -10.96 2.65
C LEU A 71 0.61 -10.26 3.73
N TRP A 72 -0.52 -9.61 3.36
CA TRP A 72 -1.45 -8.98 4.31
C TRP A 72 -2.01 -10.00 5.30
N ASN A 73 -2.49 -11.15 4.81
CA ASN A 73 -3.06 -12.20 5.66
C ASN A 73 -2.03 -12.72 6.68
N ARG A 74 -0.81 -13.02 6.21
CA ARG A 74 0.28 -13.48 7.10
C ARG A 74 0.64 -12.44 8.16
N ASN A 75 0.71 -11.15 7.79
CA ASN A 75 0.96 -10.08 8.75
C ASN A 75 -0.17 -9.98 9.79
N ARG A 76 -1.43 -10.04 9.34
CA ARG A 76 -2.60 -9.97 10.21
C ARG A 76 -2.63 -11.14 11.20
N THR A 77 -2.39 -12.37 10.73
CA THR A 77 -2.31 -13.56 11.59
C THR A 77 -1.22 -13.41 12.66
N LYS A 78 0.00 -13.01 12.27
CA LYS A 78 1.12 -12.85 13.22
C LYS A 78 0.84 -11.78 14.27
N THR A 79 0.31 -10.64 13.86
CA THR A 79 -0.04 -9.52 14.75
C THR A 79 -1.17 -9.92 15.71
N TYR A 80 -2.23 -10.54 15.20
CA TYR A 80 -3.39 -10.95 16.00
C TYR A 80 -3.01 -11.95 17.10
N TYR A 81 -2.19 -12.94 16.78
CA TYR A 81 -1.75 -13.94 17.76
C TYR A 81 -0.50 -13.54 18.54
N ARG A 82 0.02 -12.31 18.33
CA ARG A 82 1.29 -11.81 18.93
C ARG A 82 2.47 -12.78 18.73
N LEU A 83 2.46 -13.53 17.63
CA LEU A 83 3.42 -14.63 17.37
C LEU A 83 4.76 -14.13 16.81
N GLY A 84 4.99 -12.82 16.76
CA GLY A 84 6.28 -12.25 16.41
C GLY A 84 6.30 -10.76 16.67
N ILE A 85 7.35 -10.30 17.35
CA ILE A 85 7.72 -8.88 17.37
C ILE A 85 8.24 -8.56 15.96
N ALA A 86 7.68 -7.54 15.31
CA ALA A 86 8.16 -7.08 14.02
C ALA A 86 9.63 -6.68 14.13
N THR A 87 10.46 -7.12 13.18
CA THR A 87 11.88 -6.76 13.15
C THR A 87 12.13 -5.52 12.29
N LYS A 88 13.30 -4.90 12.47
CA LYS A 88 13.73 -3.77 11.65
C LYS A 88 13.76 -4.16 10.16
N GLU A 89 14.30 -5.32 9.84
CA GLU A 89 14.44 -5.82 8.46
C GLU A 89 13.08 -6.03 7.80
N GLN A 90 12.09 -6.50 8.55
CA GLN A 90 10.71 -6.64 8.07
C GLN A 90 10.08 -5.28 7.79
N ALA A 91 10.24 -4.32 8.70
CA ALA A 91 9.72 -2.97 8.53
C ALA A 91 10.37 -2.22 7.37
N GLU A 92 11.69 -2.30 7.22
CA GLU A 92 12.42 -1.75 6.08
C GLU A 92 11.97 -2.36 4.75
N SER A 93 11.74 -3.67 4.73
CA SER A 93 11.28 -4.35 3.51
C SER A 93 9.87 -3.94 3.13
N MET A 94 8.96 -3.84 4.10
CA MET A 94 7.60 -3.34 3.85
C MET A 94 7.58 -1.88 3.41
N TYR A 95 8.46 -1.04 3.99
CA TYR A 95 8.64 0.34 3.54
C TYR A 95 9.07 0.41 2.08
N ARG A 96 10.09 -0.38 1.68
CA ARG A 96 10.56 -0.42 0.28
C ARG A 96 9.48 -0.90 -0.68
N VAL A 97 8.74 -1.96 -0.32
CA VAL A 97 7.63 -2.46 -1.16
C VAL A 97 6.56 -1.39 -1.33
N ALA A 98 6.22 -0.65 -0.27
CA ALA A 98 5.25 0.44 -0.38
C ALA A 98 5.75 1.60 -1.24
N ASP A 99 7.03 1.96 -1.14
CA ASP A 99 7.66 2.97 -2.00
C ASP A 99 7.64 2.56 -3.46
N ASP A 100 8.10 1.34 -3.75
CA ASP A 100 8.21 0.82 -5.10
C ASP A 100 6.84 0.76 -5.78
N ILE A 101 5.82 0.22 -5.10
CA ILE A 101 4.45 0.19 -5.64
C ILE A 101 3.89 1.61 -5.83
N HIS A 102 4.13 2.51 -4.87
CA HIS A 102 3.64 3.89 -4.99
C HIS A 102 4.25 4.59 -6.19
N ARG A 103 5.57 4.53 -6.31
CA ARG A 103 6.33 5.10 -7.43
C ARG A 103 5.87 4.50 -8.75
N ASP A 104 5.82 3.18 -8.85
CA ASP A 104 5.50 2.51 -10.11
C ASP A 104 4.06 2.82 -10.55
N LEU A 105 3.08 2.81 -9.65
CA LEU A 105 1.68 3.11 -10.01
C LEU A 105 1.43 4.60 -10.26
N VAL A 106 2.00 5.51 -9.45
CA VAL A 106 1.73 6.94 -9.56
C VAL A 106 2.57 7.60 -10.65
N ASP A 107 3.86 7.28 -10.76
CA ASP A 107 4.72 7.91 -11.78
C ASP A 107 4.28 7.52 -13.20
N MET A 108 3.72 6.32 -13.39
CA MET A 108 3.15 5.90 -14.68
C MET A 108 1.92 6.72 -15.10
N THR A 109 1.19 7.32 -14.15
CA THR A 109 0.01 8.14 -14.49
C THR A 109 0.32 9.56 -14.94
N GLY A 110 1.56 10.03 -14.76
CA GLY A 110 1.92 11.40 -15.08
C GLY A 110 1.10 12.45 -14.32
N VAL A 111 0.48 12.11 -13.19
CA VAL A 111 -0.21 13.05 -12.30
C VAL A 111 0.86 13.91 -11.60
N SER A 112 1.42 14.85 -12.35
CA SER A 112 2.15 15.96 -11.75
C SER A 112 1.15 16.67 -10.85
N HIS A 113 1.48 16.80 -9.58
CA HIS A 113 0.66 17.55 -8.66
C HIS A 113 0.48 18.94 -9.27
N GLU A 114 -0.72 19.29 -9.74
CA GLU A 114 -1.02 20.67 -10.06
C GLU A 114 -0.98 21.43 -8.73
N CYS A 115 0.22 21.89 -8.34
CA CYS A 115 0.37 22.94 -7.37
C CYS A 115 -0.30 24.18 -7.98
N HIS A 116 -1.58 24.39 -7.67
CA HIS A 116 -2.20 25.71 -7.77
C HIS A 116 -1.70 26.62 -6.65
N CYS A 117 -0.38 26.81 -6.54
CA CYS A 117 0.16 28.00 -5.91
C CYS A 117 0.11 29.10 -6.96
N ARG A 118 -1.01 29.84 -7.01
CA ARG A 118 -1.04 31.14 -7.70
C ARG A 118 -0.01 32.05 -7.01
N GLY A 119 0.69 32.82 -7.85
CA GLY A 119 1.80 33.70 -7.46
C GLY A 119 1.47 34.82 -6.49
#